data_AF-A0A031LPQ0-F1
#
_entry.id   AF-A0A031LPQ0-F1
#
_cell.length_a   1.000
_cell.length_b   1.000
_cell.length_c   1.000
_cell.angle_alpha   90.00
_cell.angle_beta   90.00
_cell.angle_gamma   90.00
#
_symmetry.space_group_name_H-M   'P 1'
#
loop_
_entity.id
_entity.type
_entity.pdbx_description
1 polymer ?
#
loop_
_entity_poly.entity_id
_entity_poly.type
_entity_poly.pdbx_seq_one_letter_code
_entity_poly.pdbx_strand_id
1 'polypeptide(L)'
;MDVVLGGGITGVTVAIRHNSLLIDQQPQLGGLYSTEDLGIHVTLLPPIVRNPSVISDYELEFKEIDYTLTIEKESRLKDKICPECDSLPAWLNFDSRLYLVKNLQKYINSVSSKVRLIRAYVKEIKDNLIITNKQALKFDTAYVTILNESMERNKANSIDCLLTIILNKRNNSDTNWKIYINGSSGISFSHIITVPEEDVNVNYVYSFFSKKLIDTERVFGDLKRLKILDLNSIIGYRSHVIKNSILYGESQKLTKNGKIRYCGRLGEWKNLTLEEALISAQNC
;
A
#
# COMPACT_ATOMS: atom_id res chain seq x y z
N MET A 1 17.26 16.55 17.38
CA MET A 1 17.13 16.06 16.01
C MET A 1 15.88 15.22 15.90
N ASP A 2 15.03 15.56 14.93
CA ASP A 2 13.86 14.77 14.60
C ASP A 2 14.22 13.67 13.60
N VAL A 3 13.70 12.47 13.83
CA VAL A 3 13.96 11.29 13.02
C VAL A 3 12.65 10.66 12.59
N VAL A 4 12.54 10.27 11.32
CA VAL A 4 11.42 9.51 10.78
C VAL A 4 11.87 8.09 10.45
N LEU A 5 11.07 7.10 10.85
CA LEU A 5 11.32 5.69 10.62
C LEU A 5 10.32 5.15 9.62
N GLY A 6 10.80 4.86 8.41
CA GLY A 6 9.98 4.47 7.28
C GLY A 6 9.98 5.49 6.15
N GLY A 7 10.17 4.98 4.95
CA GLY A 7 10.25 5.69 3.67
C GLY A 7 8.99 5.57 2.84
N GLY A 8 7.88 5.12 3.41
CA GLY A 8 6.56 5.16 2.75
C GLY A 8 6.07 6.60 2.53
N ILE A 9 4.97 6.77 1.79
CA ILE A 9 4.40 8.10 1.48
C ILE A 9 4.22 8.99 2.73
N THR A 10 3.71 8.44 3.82
CA THR A 10 3.58 9.16 5.10
C THR A 10 4.93 9.57 5.65
N GLY A 11 5.91 8.66 5.70
CA GLY A 11 7.23 8.94 6.27
C GLY A 11 8.01 9.99 5.48
N VAL A 12 7.96 9.95 4.15
CA VAL A 12 8.55 10.98 3.29
C VAL A 12 7.90 12.35 3.55
N THR A 13 6.58 12.37 3.64
CA THR A 13 5.81 13.60 3.88
C THR A 13 6.14 14.22 5.25
N VAL A 14 6.17 13.40 6.30
CA VAL A 14 6.57 13.82 7.66
C VAL A 14 8.02 14.33 7.68
N ALA A 15 8.94 13.64 7.00
CA ALA A 15 10.35 14.03 7.00
C ALA A 15 10.59 15.41 6.40
N ILE A 16 9.84 15.78 5.36
CA ILE A 16 9.94 17.11 4.75
C ILE A 16 9.37 18.18 5.66
N ARG A 17 8.18 17.94 6.20
CA ARG A 17 7.48 18.90 7.06
C ARG A 17 8.30 19.28 8.29
N HIS A 18 9.00 18.31 8.87
CA HIS A 18 9.81 18.52 10.07
C HIS A 18 11.31 18.69 9.78
N ASN A 19 11.71 18.72 8.49
CA ASN A 19 13.12 18.72 8.08
C ASN A 19 13.93 17.63 8.80
N SER A 20 13.35 16.44 8.95
CA SER A 20 13.87 15.33 9.74
C SER A 20 14.82 14.44 8.96
N LEU A 21 15.62 13.68 9.69
CA LEU A 21 16.41 12.58 9.14
C LEU A 21 15.49 11.37 8.93
N LEU A 22 15.43 10.81 7.73
CA LEU A 22 14.65 9.62 7.42
C LEU A 22 15.55 8.37 7.45
N ILE A 23 15.07 7.31 8.10
CA ILE A 23 15.72 6.00 8.14
C ILE A 23 14.81 4.99 7.45
N ASP A 24 15.28 4.39 6.37
CA ASP A 24 14.59 3.31 5.68
C ASP A 24 15.59 2.35 5.00
N GLN A 25 15.24 1.08 4.86
CA GLN A 25 16.09 0.07 4.24
C GLN A 25 15.86 -0.10 2.73
N GLN A 26 14.69 0.30 2.24
CA GLN A 26 14.26 0.12 0.86
C GLN A 26 15.09 0.97 -0.09
N PRO A 27 15.35 0.46 -1.31
CA PRO A 27 16.16 1.17 -2.28
C PRO A 27 15.47 2.42 -2.83
N GLN A 28 14.15 2.46 -2.79
CA GLN A 28 13.30 3.56 -3.25
C GLN A 28 12.33 3.95 -2.13
N LEU A 29 12.04 5.25 -2.05
CA LEU A 29 11.02 5.79 -1.16
C LEU A 29 9.64 5.77 -1.86
N GLY A 30 8.58 5.92 -1.08
CA GLY A 30 7.18 5.81 -1.52
C GLY A 30 6.46 4.56 -1.01
N GLY A 31 7.20 3.54 -0.54
CA GLY A 31 6.62 2.30 -0.01
C GLY A 31 5.78 1.57 -1.06
N LEU A 32 4.51 1.30 -0.75
CA LEU A 32 3.56 0.64 -1.67
C LEU A 32 3.15 1.49 -2.87
N TYR A 33 3.59 2.76 -2.94
CA TYR A 33 3.41 3.62 -4.11
C TYR A 33 4.72 3.90 -4.84
N SER A 34 5.79 3.17 -4.51
CA SER A 34 7.01 3.17 -5.33
C SER A 34 6.73 2.53 -6.69
N THR A 35 7.50 2.93 -7.70
CA THR A 35 7.37 2.42 -9.06
C THR A 35 8.27 1.23 -9.32
N GLU A 36 7.74 0.29 -10.08
CA GLU A 36 8.47 -0.78 -10.72
C GLU A 36 8.54 -0.58 -12.23
N ASP A 37 9.59 -1.14 -12.84
CA ASP A 37 9.74 -1.20 -14.28
C ASP A 37 9.45 -2.63 -14.75
N LEU A 38 8.43 -2.76 -15.60
CA LEU A 38 8.04 -3.99 -16.29
C LEU A 38 8.06 -3.79 -17.82
N GLY A 39 8.89 -2.88 -18.32
CA GLY A 39 8.82 -2.32 -19.68
C GLY A 39 7.96 -1.05 -19.75
N ILE A 40 7.14 -0.81 -18.72
CA ILE A 40 6.49 0.46 -18.40
C ILE A 40 6.63 0.73 -16.89
N HIS A 41 6.58 1.99 -16.48
CA HIS A 41 6.59 2.35 -15.07
C HIS A 41 5.21 2.18 -14.46
N VAL A 42 5.08 1.25 -13.51
CA VAL A 42 3.83 0.98 -12.77
C VAL A 42 4.06 1.15 -11.28
N THR A 43 3.12 1.74 -10.56
CA THR A 43 3.16 1.75 -9.09
C THR A 43 2.78 0.37 -8.55
N LEU A 44 3.29 -0.01 -7.38
CA LEU A 44 2.89 -1.30 -6.78
C LEU A 44 1.38 -1.37 -6.52
N LEU A 45 0.79 -0.31 -5.98
CA LEU A 45 -0.66 -0.14 -5.86
C LEU A 45 -1.16 0.92 -6.84
N PRO A 46 -2.39 0.78 -7.39
CA PRO A 46 -2.97 1.84 -8.20
C PRO A 46 -3.23 3.07 -7.30
N PRO A 47 -2.79 4.28 -7.72
CA PRO A 47 -2.85 5.46 -6.86
C PRO A 47 -4.24 6.10 -6.93
N ILE A 48 -5.21 5.48 -6.24
CA ILE A 48 -6.62 5.87 -6.25
C ILE A 48 -6.99 6.59 -4.95
N VAL A 49 -7.77 7.66 -5.06
CA VAL A 49 -8.39 8.37 -3.94
C VAL A 49 -9.90 8.52 -4.15
N ARG A 50 -10.66 8.70 -3.07
CA ARG A 50 -12.13 8.94 -3.12
C ARG A 50 -12.48 10.41 -3.04
N ASN A 51 -11.69 11.17 -2.29
CA ASN A 51 -11.92 12.60 -2.11
C ASN A 51 -10.62 13.40 -2.35
N PRO A 52 -10.40 13.90 -3.57
CA PRO A 52 -9.24 14.73 -3.87
C PRO A 52 -9.17 16.02 -3.03
N SER A 53 -10.32 16.57 -2.62
CA SER A 53 -10.38 17.88 -1.94
C SER A 53 -9.71 17.88 -0.56
N VAL A 54 -9.60 16.73 0.11
CA VAL A 54 -8.96 16.66 1.45
C VAL A 54 -7.44 16.65 1.39
N ILE A 55 -6.88 16.52 0.18
CA ILE A 55 -5.44 16.54 -0.08
C ILE A 55 -5.10 17.55 -1.19
N SER A 56 -5.91 18.61 -1.33
CA SER A 56 -5.70 19.67 -2.33
C SER A 56 -4.45 20.51 -2.08
N ASP A 57 -3.92 20.50 -0.86
CA ASP A 57 -2.66 21.19 -0.50
C ASP A 57 -1.42 20.52 -1.10
N TYR A 58 -1.57 19.30 -1.63
CA TYR A 58 -0.51 18.61 -2.35
C TYR A 58 -0.60 18.93 -3.84
N GLU A 59 0.55 19.11 -4.50
CA GLU A 59 0.66 19.35 -5.96
C GLU A 59 0.34 18.08 -6.78
N LEU A 60 -0.86 17.54 -6.58
CA LEU A 60 -1.35 16.31 -7.18
C LEU A 60 -2.39 16.60 -8.26
N GLU A 61 -2.31 15.83 -9.35
CA GLU A 61 -3.23 15.91 -10.48
C GLU A 61 -4.19 14.73 -10.45
N PHE A 62 -5.48 15.02 -10.47
CA PHE A 62 -6.54 14.02 -10.33
C PHE A 62 -7.33 13.86 -11.63
N LYS A 63 -7.74 12.63 -11.92
CA LYS A 63 -8.70 12.32 -12.99
C LYS A 63 -9.77 11.38 -12.46
N GLU A 64 -11.02 11.77 -12.59
CA GLU A 64 -12.14 10.88 -12.27
C GLU A 64 -12.09 9.63 -13.16
N ILE A 65 -12.31 8.48 -12.55
CA ILE A 65 -12.22 7.18 -13.18
C ILE A 65 -13.63 6.74 -13.57
N ASP A 66 -13.84 6.46 -14.86
CA ASP A 66 -14.98 5.68 -15.33
C ASP A 66 -14.61 4.19 -15.29
N TYR A 67 -15.36 3.41 -14.50
CA TYR A 67 -15.09 1.99 -14.31
C TYR A 67 -16.35 1.13 -14.35
N THR A 68 -16.17 -0.10 -14.82
CA THR A 68 -17.16 -1.17 -14.66
C THR A 68 -16.84 -2.00 -13.43
N LEU A 69 -17.81 -2.17 -12.54
CA LEU A 69 -17.71 -2.99 -11.33
C LEU A 69 -18.48 -4.30 -11.50
N THR A 70 -17.82 -5.42 -11.27
CA THR A 70 -18.44 -6.76 -11.23
C THR A 70 -18.17 -7.39 -9.88
N ILE A 71 -19.22 -7.74 -9.15
CA ILE A 71 -19.12 -8.38 -7.84
C ILE A 71 -19.81 -9.74 -7.87
N GLU A 72 -19.07 -10.78 -7.48
CA GLU A 72 -19.58 -12.13 -7.32
C GLU A 72 -19.49 -12.60 -5.87
N LYS A 73 -20.60 -13.14 -5.35
CA LYS A 73 -20.69 -13.68 -3.98
C LYS A 73 -20.25 -12.68 -2.90
N GLU A 74 -20.71 -11.44 -3.03
CA GLU A 74 -20.39 -10.32 -2.13
C GLU A 74 -20.53 -10.68 -0.64
N SER A 75 -21.61 -11.37 -0.27
CA SER A 75 -21.88 -11.79 1.11
C SER A 75 -20.81 -12.69 1.74
N ARG A 76 -19.92 -13.28 0.93
CA ARG A 76 -18.79 -14.12 1.40
C ARG A 76 -17.45 -13.40 1.37
N LEU A 77 -17.39 -12.15 0.92
CA LEU A 77 -16.14 -11.43 0.69
C LEU A 77 -15.37 -11.17 1.99
N LYS A 78 -16.07 -10.73 3.04
CA LYS A 78 -15.47 -10.50 4.37
C LYS A 78 -14.82 -11.78 4.90
N ASP A 79 -15.58 -12.88 4.92
CA ASP A 79 -15.12 -14.17 5.45
C ASP A 79 -13.96 -14.75 4.63
N LYS A 80 -13.90 -14.47 3.33
CA LYS A 80 -12.79 -14.87 2.47
C LYS A 80 -11.50 -14.12 2.79
N ILE A 81 -11.59 -12.81 3.06
CA ILE A 81 -10.43 -11.92 3.17
C ILE A 81 -9.95 -11.84 4.62
N CYS A 82 -10.86 -11.57 5.54
CA CYS A 82 -10.59 -11.41 6.96
C CYS A 82 -11.85 -11.75 7.77
N PRO A 83 -12.08 -13.03 8.11
CA PRO A 83 -13.25 -13.43 8.88
C PRO A 83 -13.26 -12.81 10.29
N GLU A 84 -12.08 -12.57 10.86
CA GLU A 84 -11.88 -11.94 12.17
C GLU A 84 -12.03 -10.41 12.16
N CYS A 85 -12.09 -9.78 10.98
CA CYS A 85 -12.28 -8.33 10.89
C CYS A 85 -13.76 -7.97 11.10
N ASP A 86 -14.00 -6.87 11.80
CA ASP A 86 -15.34 -6.26 11.92
C ASP A 86 -15.86 -5.80 10.56
N SER A 87 -15.00 -5.16 9.77
CA SER A 87 -15.28 -4.69 8.42
C SER A 87 -14.03 -4.77 7.55
N LEU A 88 -14.23 -4.80 6.22
CA LEU A 88 -13.13 -4.69 5.28
C LEU A 88 -12.66 -3.23 5.19
N PRO A 89 -11.35 -2.99 4.98
CA PRO A 89 -10.82 -1.65 4.80
C PRO A 89 -11.53 -0.84 3.71
N ALA A 90 -11.67 0.47 3.93
CA ALA A 90 -12.29 1.38 2.97
C ALA A 90 -11.58 1.37 1.61
N TRP A 91 -10.27 1.13 1.55
CA TRP A 91 -9.52 1.03 0.29
C TRP A 91 -9.89 -0.19 -0.57
N LEU A 92 -10.63 -1.17 -0.03
CA LEU A 92 -11.24 -2.28 -0.78
C LEU A 92 -12.71 -2.03 -1.16
N ASN A 93 -13.29 -0.89 -0.77
CA ASN A 93 -14.66 -0.52 -1.12
C ASN A 93 -14.69 0.37 -2.38
N PHE A 94 -15.52 -0.01 -3.37
CA PHE A 94 -15.64 0.66 -4.66
C PHE A 94 -17.05 1.22 -4.93
N ASP A 95 -17.83 1.53 -3.87
CA ASP A 95 -19.19 2.07 -3.94
C ASP A 95 -19.23 3.60 -4.07
N SER A 96 -18.11 4.24 -4.36
CA SER A 96 -17.95 5.70 -4.41
C SER A 96 -17.18 6.13 -5.64
N ARG A 97 -17.27 7.41 -6.00
CA ARG A 97 -16.45 7.97 -7.08
C ARG A 97 -14.96 7.80 -6.76
N LEU A 98 -14.20 7.42 -7.77
CA LEU A 98 -12.78 7.15 -7.66
C LEU A 98 -12.01 8.12 -8.56
N TYR A 99 -10.85 8.55 -8.09
CA TYR A 99 -9.96 9.45 -8.82
C TYR A 99 -8.56 8.85 -8.86
N LEU A 100 -7.97 8.81 -10.04
CA LEU A 100 -6.58 8.45 -10.24
C LEU A 100 -5.70 9.67 -9.96
N VAL A 101 -4.65 9.48 -9.17
CA VAL A 101 -3.57 10.46 -9.00
C VAL A 101 -2.53 10.27 -10.11
N LYS A 102 -2.60 11.09 -11.16
CA LYS A 102 -1.80 10.95 -12.38
C LYS A 102 -0.30 11.14 -12.17
N ASN A 103 0.05 12.05 -11.26
CA ASN A 103 1.43 12.51 -11.07
C ASN A 103 2.03 12.05 -9.74
N LEU A 104 1.46 11.03 -9.07
CA LEU A 104 1.92 10.60 -7.74
C LEU A 104 3.41 10.27 -7.72
N GLN A 105 3.93 9.58 -8.74
CA GLN A 105 5.35 9.24 -8.78
C GLN A 105 6.25 10.48 -8.93
N LYS A 106 5.85 11.44 -9.76
CA LYS A 106 6.56 12.71 -9.91
C LYS A 106 6.59 13.46 -8.58
N TYR A 107 5.45 13.47 -7.87
CA TYR A 107 5.36 14.01 -6.53
C TYR A 107 6.34 13.29 -5.58
N ILE A 108 6.28 11.96 -5.45
CA ILE A 108 7.17 11.15 -4.59
C ILE A 108 8.64 11.43 -4.89
N ASN A 109 9.05 11.48 -6.15
CA ASN A 109 10.44 11.76 -6.52
C ASN A 109 10.87 13.17 -6.13
N SER A 110 10.02 14.17 -6.37
CA SER A 110 10.27 15.57 -5.99
C SER A 110 10.43 15.69 -4.48
N VAL A 111 9.53 15.10 -3.71
CA VAL A 111 9.59 15.14 -2.23
C VAL A 111 10.78 14.35 -1.69
N SER A 112 11.03 13.16 -2.21
CA SER A 112 12.14 12.29 -1.79
C SER A 112 13.52 12.92 -1.99
N SER A 113 13.71 13.71 -3.05
CA SER A 113 14.98 14.40 -3.35
C SER A 113 15.39 15.41 -2.27
N LYS A 114 14.45 15.88 -1.45
CA LYS A 114 14.65 16.88 -0.39
C LYS A 114 14.92 16.25 0.98
N VAL A 115 14.81 14.92 1.09
CA VAL A 115 14.91 14.20 2.37
C VAL A 115 16.35 13.78 2.65
N ARG A 116 16.82 14.03 3.88
CA ARG A 116 18.08 13.47 4.39
C ARG A 116 17.85 12.00 4.75
N LEU A 117 18.46 11.08 3.98
CA LEU A 117 18.20 9.64 4.09
C LEU A 117 19.40 8.87 4.66
N ILE A 118 19.14 7.99 5.62
CA ILE A 118 20.04 6.90 6.02
C ILE A 118 19.43 5.58 5.60
N ARG A 119 20.18 4.84 4.76
CA ARG A 119 19.81 3.51 4.31
C ARG A 119 20.14 2.46 5.36
N ALA A 120 19.20 2.16 6.25
CA ALA A 120 19.35 1.23 7.35
C ALA A 120 17.99 0.69 7.84
N TYR A 121 17.99 -0.47 8.49
CA TYR A 121 16.82 -0.95 9.22
C TYR A 121 16.98 -0.73 10.72
N VAL A 122 15.88 -0.37 11.38
CA VAL A 122 15.82 -0.16 12.83
C VAL A 122 15.74 -1.51 13.51
N LYS A 123 16.64 -1.76 14.47
CA LYS A 123 16.64 -2.95 15.32
C LYS A 123 15.87 -2.71 16.61
N GLU A 124 16.09 -1.57 17.23
CA GLU A 124 15.53 -1.25 18.54
C GLU A 124 15.48 0.27 18.74
N ILE A 125 14.54 0.72 19.59
CA ILE A 125 14.53 2.08 20.14
C ILE A 125 14.51 2.02 21.66
N LYS A 126 15.55 2.59 22.24
CA LYS A 126 15.80 2.61 23.68
C LYS A 126 16.01 4.05 24.13
N ASP A 127 15.16 4.51 25.04
CA ASP A 127 15.14 5.87 25.56
C ASP A 127 15.11 6.93 24.44
N ASN A 128 16.22 7.63 24.19
CA ASN A 128 16.39 8.62 23.14
C ASN A 128 17.40 8.18 22.07
N LEU A 129 17.61 6.87 21.93
CA LEU A 129 18.54 6.26 20.98
C LEU A 129 17.81 5.30 20.04
N ILE A 130 18.05 5.45 18.74
CA ILE A 130 17.62 4.54 17.68
C ILE A 130 18.83 3.70 17.29
N ILE A 131 18.72 2.40 17.50
CA ILE A 131 19.76 1.44 17.13
C ILE A 131 19.38 0.83 15.79
N THR A 132 20.21 1.06 14.78
CA THR A 132 20.06 0.48 13.45
C THR A 132 21.07 -0.64 13.23
N ASN A 133 21.02 -1.29 12.08
CA ASN A 133 22.05 -2.24 11.68
C ASN A 133 23.41 -1.62 11.35
N LYS A 134 23.49 -0.29 11.19
CA LYS A 134 24.74 0.40 10.83
C LYS A 134 25.30 1.27 11.94
N GLN A 135 24.43 1.93 12.69
CA GLN A 135 24.82 2.92 13.70
C GLN A 135 23.72 3.14 14.75
N ALA A 136 24.11 3.79 15.84
CA ALA A 136 23.19 4.30 16.85
C ALA A 136 23.04 5.83 16.71
N LEU A 137 21.81 6.32 16.81
CA LEU A 137 21.46 7.73 16.59
C LEU A 137 20.66 8.27 17.77
N LYS A 138 21.10 9.39 18.33
CA LYS A 138 20.29 10.11 19.33
C LYS A 138 19.19 10.91 18.63
N PHE A 139 18.01 10.98 19.24
CA PHE A 139 16.87 11.75 18.73
C PHE A 139 16.18 12.54 19.85
N ASP A 140 15.48 13.61 19.45
CA ASP A 140 14.59 14.36 20.33
C ASP A 140 13.15 13.90 20.13
N THR A 141 12.71 13.83 18.87
CA THR A 141 11.43 13.25 18.45
C THR A 141 11.65 12.15 17.42
N ALA A 142 10.97 11.01 17.59
CA ALA A 142 10.92 9.93 16.61
C ALA A 142 9.49 9.79 16.07
N TYR A 143 9.35 9.96 14.76
CA TYR A 143 8.12 9.71 14.02
C TYR A 143 8.18 8.30 13.43
N VAL A 144 7.33 7.41 13.93
CA VAL A 144 7.32 6.00 13.56
C VAL A 144 6.21 5.75 12.56
N THR A 145 6.57 5.42 11.32
CA THR A 145 5.61 5.09 10.25
C THR A 145 5.70 3.63 9.80
N ILE A 146 6.54 2.84 10.45
CA ILE A 146 6.73 1.40 10.22
C ILE A 146 6.19 0.60 11.40
N LEU A 147 5.92 -0.68 11.15
CA LEU A 147 5.77 -1.64 12.24
C LEU A 147 7.15 -1.85 12.88
N ASN A 148 7.22 -1.72 14.20
CA ASN A 148 8.41 -2.11 14.94
C ASN A 148 7.97 -3.06 16.05
N GLU A 149 8.20 -4.36 15.85
CA GLU A 149 7.85 -5.41 16.82
C GLU A 149 8.54 -5.17 18.18
N SER A 150 9.69 -4.49 18.21
CA SER A 150 10.36 -4.10 19.45
C SER A 150 9.58 -3.01 20.24
N MET A 151 8.52 -2.45 19.67
CA MET A 151 7.71 -1.36 20.21
C MET A 151 6.29 -1.74 20.61
N GLU A 152 5.86 -2.98 20.31
CA GLU A 152 4.50 -3.43 20.58
C GLU A 152 4.49 -4.48 21.69
N ARG A 153 3.62 -4.31 22.69
CA ARG A 153 3.50 -5.25 23.83
C ARG A 153 2.67 -6.49 23.51
N ASN A 154 1.77 -6.41 22.53
CA ASN A 154 0.91 -7.52 22.09
C ASN A 154 1.07 -7.72 20.58
N LYS A 155 0.89 -8.97 20.11
CA LYS A 155 0.90 -9.31 18.69
C LYS A 155 -0.26 -8.61 18.01
N ALA A 156 0.01 -7.47 17.39
CA ALA A 156 -0.88 -6.86 16.44
C ALA A 156 -1.17 -7.87 15.31
N ASN A 157 -2.44 -8.09 14.98
CA ASN A 157 -2.82 -9.13 14.04
C ASN A 157 -3.02 -8.55 12.64
N SER A 158 -2.65 -9.33 11.62
CA SER A 158 -2.74 -8.87 10.25
C SER A 158 -2.99 -10.00 9.26
N ILE A 159 -3.54 -9.62 8.11
CA ILE A 159 -3.65 -10.47 6.93
C ILE A 159 -2.62 -9.99 5.91
N ASP A 160 -1.88 -10.92 5.33
CA ASP A 160 -0.91 -10.64 4.26
C ASP A 160 -1.61 -10.70 2.89
N CYS A 161 -0.99 -10.08 1.89
CA CYS A 161 -1.51 -10.11 0.53
C CYS A 161 -0.41 -10.47 -0.47
N LEU A 162 -0.70 -11.43 -1.35
CA LEU A 162 0.03 -11.61 -2.58
C LEU A 162 -0.60 -10.67 -3.62
N LEU A 163 0.13 -9.64 -4.00
CA LEU A 163 -0.24 -8.73 -5.06
C LEU A 163 0.47 -9.15 -6.34
N THR A 164 -0.28 -9.54 -7.36
CA THR A 164 0.27 -9.87 -8.68
C THR A 164 -0.12 -8.78 -9.67
N ILE A 165 0.89 -8.11 -10.23
CA ILE A 165 0.75 -7.10 -11.28
C ILE A 165 0.96 -7.81 -12.61
N ILE A 166 -0.03 -7.78 -13.49
CA ILE A 166 -0.01 -8.45 -14.79
C ILE A 166 -0.19 -7.42 -15.90
N LEU A 167 0.75 -7.38 -16.83
CA LEU A 167 0.63 -6.63 -18.07
C LEU A 167 0.08 -7.53 -19.16
N ASN A 168 -1.02 -7.13 -19.78
CA ASN A 168 -1.53 -7.81 -20.97
C ASN A 168 -1.78 -6.83 -22.12
N LYS A 169 -1.69 -7.37 -23.35
CA LYS A 169 -2.02 -6.62 -24.56
C LYS A 169 -3.44 -6.09 -24.46
N ARG A 170 -3.59 -4.81 -24.75
CA ARG A 170 -4.88 -4.16 -24.76
C ARG A 170 -5.60 -4.47 -26.06
N ASN A 171 -6.88 -4.79 -25.97
CA ASN A 171 -7.76 -4.85 -27.14
C ASN A 171 -8.38 -3.47 -27.34
N ASN A 172 -8.56 -3.02 -28.59
CA ASN A 172 -9.07 -1.68 -28.92
C ASN A 172 -10.43 -1.35 -28.27
N SER A 173 -11.22 -2.35 -27.88
CA SER A 173 -12.51 -2.19 -27.20
C SER A 173 -12.41 -2.03 -25.67
N ASP A 174 -11.21 -2.17 -25.10
CA ASP A 174 -11.00 -2.16 -23.64
C ASP A 174 -10.49 -0.81 -23.18
N THR A 175 -11.38 0.19 -23.12
CA THR A 175 -11.00 1.58 -22.83
C THR A 175 -11.20 2.03 -21.39
N ASN A 176 -11.98 1.28 -20.63
CA ASN A 176 -12.43 1.71 -19.31
C ASN A 176 -11.74 0.89 -18.21
N TRP A 177 -11.65 1.49 -17.03
CA TRP A 177 -11.20 0.75 -15.86
C TRP A 177 -12.19 -0.39 -15.56
N LYS A 178 -11.67 -1.50 -15.04
CA LYS A 178 -12.50 -2.64 -14.62
C LYS A 178 -12.12 -3.08 -13.23
N ILE A 179 -13.12 -3.31 -12.40
CA ILE A 179 -12.93 -3.81 -11.05
C ILE A 179 -13.75 -5.08 -10.92
N TYR A 180 -13.07 -6.18 -10.62
CA TYR A 180 -13.69 -7.47 -10.42
C TYR A 180 -13.46 -7.93 -8.98
N ILE A 181 -14.54 -8.31 -8.30
CA ILE A 181 -14.53 -8.72 -6.90
C ILE A 181 -15.18 -10.09 -6.78
N ASN A 182 -14.53 -11.02 -6.09
CA ASN A 182 -15.04 -12.38 -5.91
C ASN A 182 -14.88 -12.90 -4.48
N GLY A 183 -16.00 -13.14 -3.80
CA GLY A 183 -16.07 -13.70 -2.45
C GLY A 183 -16.00 -15.24 -2.36
N SER A 184 -15.84 -15.96 -3.48
CA SER A 184 -15.78 -17.42 -3.48
C SER A 184 -14.47 -17.95 -2.88
N SER A 185 -14.56 -18.78 -1.83
CA SER A 185 -13.40 -19.45 -1.22
C SER A 185 -12.66 -20.42 -2.16
N GLY A 186 -13.33 -20.87 -3.23
CA GLY A 186 -12.73 -21.70 -4.28
C GLY A 186 -11.86 -20.93 -5.28
N ILE A 187 -11.79 -19.59 -5.18
CA ILE A 187 -10.98 -18.70 -6.02
C ILE A 187 -9.86 -18.08 -5.18
N SER A 188 -8.63 -18.12 -5.68
CA SER A 188 -7.39 -17.73 -4.99
C SER A 188 -7.17 -16.23 -4.82
N PHE A 189 -7.86 -15.38 -5.58
CA PHE A 189 -7.82 -13.92 -5.45
C PHE A 189 -9.19 -13.38 -5.07
N SER A 190 -9.26 -12.20 -4.47
CA SER A 190 -10.53 -11.54 -4.13
C SER A 190 -10.81 -10.30 -4.98
N HIS A 191 -9.78 -9.58 -5.43
CA HIS A 191 -9.95 -8.36 -6.21
C HIS A 191 -9.03 -8.35 -7.42
N ILE A 192 -9.51 -7.75 -8.50
CA ILE A 192 -8.71 -7.38 -9.67
C ILE A 192 -9.08 -5.95 -10.02
N ILE A 193 -8.07 -5.07 -10.09
CA ILE A 193 -8.22 -3.71 -10.60
C ILE A 193 -7.46 -3.65 -11.93
N THR A 194 -8.18 -3.39 -13.01
CA THR A 194 -7.61 -3.25 -14.36
C THR A 194 -7.51 -1.77 -14.68
N VAL A 195 -6.28 -1.31 -14.92
CA VAL A 195 -5.94 0.05 -15.30
C VAL A 195 -5.54 0.06 -16.78
N PRO A 196 -6.31 0.72 -17.66
CA PRO A 196 -5.94 0.88 -19.05
C PRO A 196 -4.83 1.91 -19.19
N GLU A 197 -3.72 1.49 -19.80
CA GLU A 197 -2.64 2.33 -20.30
C GLU A 197 -2.67 2.36 -21.84
N GLU A 198 -1.82 3.16 -22.49
CA GLU A 198 -1.87 3.38 -23.95
C GLU A 198 -1.98 2.06 -24.75
N ASP A 199 -1.03 1.14 -24.57
CA ASP A 199 -0.94 -0.11 -25.34
C ASP A 199 -1.21 -1.38 -24.52
N VAL A 200 -1.34 -1.25 -23.20
CA VAL A 200 -1.45 -2.39 -22.27
C VAL A 200 -2.50 -2.14 -21.22
N ASN A 201 -3.01 -3.22 -20.66
CA ASN A 201 -3.77 -3.18 -19.42
C ASN A 201 -2.86 -3.64 -18.27
N VAL A 202 -2.88 -2.89 -17.16
CA VAL A 202 -2.21 -3.24 -15.91
C VAL A 202 -3.24 -3.81 -14.95
N ASN A 203 -3.11 -5.09 -14.59
CA ASN A 203 -4.03 -5.76 -13.69
C ASN A 203 -3.37 -5.95 -12.32
N TYR A 204 -3.99 -5.39 -11.29
CA TYR A 204 -3.60 -5.56 -9.90
C TYR A 204 -4.49 -6.64 -9.27
N VAL A 205 -3.94 -7.84 -9.11
CA VAL A 205 -4.65 -9.02 -8.57
C VAL A 205 -4.29 -9.21 -7.10
N TYR A 206 -5.28 -9.06 -6.21
CA TYR A 206 -5.11 -9.17 -4.77
C TYR A 206 -5.54 -10.54 -4.25
N SER A 207 -4.60 -11.23 -3.61
CA SER A 207 -4.80 -12.55 -3.00
C SER A 207 -4.42 -12.52 -1.52
N PHE A 208 -5.41 -12.38 -0.63
CA PHE A 208 -5.20 -12.29 0.81
C PHE A 208 -5.01 -13.67 1.47
N PHE A 209 -4.12 -13.74 2.46
CA PHE A 209 -3.86 -14.96 3.23
C PHE A 209 -3.30 -14.66 4.63
N SER A 210 -3.58 -15.55 5.59
CA SER A 210 -3.09 -15.41 6.99
C SER A 210 -2.05 -16.45 7.39
N LYS A 211 -2.03 -17.63 6.74
CA LYS A 211 -1.17 -18.76 7.15
C LYS A 211 -0.26 -19.27 6.03
N LYS A 212 -0.84 -19.57 4.87
CA LYS A 212 -0.13 -20.16 3.74
C LYS A 212 -0.12 -19.17 2.58
N LEU A 213 1.08 -18.91 2.06
CA LEU A 213 1.26 -18.12 0.84
C LEU A 213 0.44 -18.73 -0.29
N ILE A 214 -0.27 -17.87 -1.02
CA ILE A 214 -1.01 -18.26 -2.22
C ILE A 214 -0.03 -18.57 -3.34
N ASP A 215 -0.27 -19.67 -4.04
CA ASP A 215 0.51 -20.04 -5.22
C ASP A 215 0.10 -19.16 -6.40
N THR A 216 1.09 -18.55 -7.06
CA THR A 216 0.85 -17.69 -8.22
C THR A 216 0.31 -18.50 -9.41
N GLU A 217 0.72 -19.76 -9.58
CA GLU A 217 0.17 -20.64 -10.62
C GLU A 217 -1.33 -20.86 -10.43
N ARG A 218 -1.77 -20.98 -9.17
CA ARG A 218 -3.19 -21.09 -8.84
C ARG A 218 -3.95 -19.81 -9.20
N VAL A 219 -3.36 -18.64 -8.98
CA VAL A 219 -3.94 -17.35 -9.40
C VAL A 219 -4.15 -17.32 -10.90
N PHE A 220 -3.12 -17.66 -11.70
CA PHE A 220 -3.25 -17.74 -13.16
C PHE A 220 -4.27 -18.78 -13.63
N GLY A 221 -4.33 -19.93 -12.97
CA GLY A 221 -5.33 -20.97 -13.23
C GLY A 221 -6.76 -20.47 -13.02
N ASP A 222 -7.01 -19.73 -11.94
CA ASP A 222 -8.30 -19.14 -11.64
C ASP A 222 -8.67 -18.02 -12.62
N LEU A 223 -7.72 -17.14 -12.98
CA LEU A 223 -7.90 -16.08 -13.98
C LEU A 223 -8.31 -16.65 -15.33
N LYS A 224 -7.64 -17.72 -15.79
CA LYS A 224 -7.98 -18.45 -17.02
C LYS A 224 -9.36 -19.10 -16.93
N ARG A 225 -9.64 -19.81 -15.82
CA ARG A 225 -10.91 -20.52 -15.60
C ARG A 225 -12.11 -19.58 -15.63
N LEU A 226 -11.97 -18.40 -15.03
CA LEU A 226 -13.01 -17.37 -15.00
C LEU A 226 -13.04 -16.52 -16.28
N LYS A 227 -12.16 -16.77 -17.25
CA LYS A 227 -12.03 -16.01 -18.50
C LYS A 227 -11.82 -14.51 -18.29
N ILE A 228 -11.15 -14.14 -17.18
CA ILE A 228 -10.85 -12.74 -16.87
C ILE A 228 -9.66 -12.25 -17.71
N LEU A 229 -8.64 -13.11 -17.86
CA LEU A 229 -7.47 -12.85 -18.68
C LEU A 229 -7.19 -14.04 -19.60
N ASP A 230 -6.85 -13.75 -20.85
CA ASP A 230 -6.25 -14.73 -21.75
C ASP A 230 -4.75 -14.79 -21.47
N LEU A 231 -4.25 -15.97 -21.11
CA LEU A 231 -2.83 -16.16 -20.78
C LEU A 231 -1.91 -15.86 -21.97
N ASN A 232 -2.40 -16.03 -23.20
CA ASN A 232 -1.61 -15.72 -24.40
C ASN A 232 -1.44 -14.21 -24.63
N SER A 233 -2.26 -13.38 -23.97
CA SER A 233 -2.18 -11.92 -24.07
C SER A 233 -1.20 -11.30 -23.07
N ILE A 234 -0.68 -12.09 -22.12
CA ILE A 234 0.22 -11.62 -21.06
C ILE A 234 1.59 -11.29 -21.67
N ILE A 235 2.05 -10.07 -21.40
CA ILE A 235 3.35 -9.56 -21.82
C ILE A 235 4.38 -9.80 -20.71
N GLY A 236 3.96 -9.62 -19.45
CA GLY A 236 4.82 -9.81 -18.29
C GLY A 236 4.01 -9.75 -17.00
N TYR A 237 4.58 -10.24 -15.92
CA TYR A 237 3.98 -10.14 -14.60
C TYR A 237 5.04 -10.04 -13.52
N ARG A 238 4.63 -9.54 -12.35
CA ARG A 238 5.44 -9.56 -11.14
C ARG A 238 4.55 -9.70 -9.91
N SER A 239 5.03 -10.44 -8.93
CA SER A 239 4.30 -10.71 -7.70
C SER A 239 5.07 -10.24 -6.48
N HIS A 240 4.33 -9.67 -5.53
CA HIS A 240 4.84 -9.13 -4.28
C HIS A 240 4.06 -9.66 -3.10
N VAL A 241 4.79 -10.03 -2.04
CA VAL A 241 4.18 -10.32 -0.75
C VAL A 241 4.16 -9.02 0.06
N ILE A 242 2.96 -8.45 0.22
CA ILE A 242 2.71 -7.32 1.10
C ILE A 242 2.34 -7.88 2.46
N LYS A 243 3.33 -7.88 3.37
CA LYS A 243 3.08 -8.21 4.77
C LYS A 243 2.25 -7.13 5.45
N ASN A 244 1.45 -7.55 6.42
CA ASN A 244 0.56 -6.67 7.17
C ASN A 244 -0.29 -5.82 6.21
N SER A 245 -1.02 -6.45 5.29
CA SER A 245 -1.82 -5.76 4.26
C SER A 245 -3.19 -5.30 4.76
N ILE A 246 -3.79 -6.05 5.69
CA ILE A 246 -4.97 -5.66 6.45
C ILE A 246 -4.61 -5.77 7.92
N LEU A 247 -4.80 -4.68 8.66
CA LEU A 247 -4.49 -4.58 10.08
C LEU A 247 -5.78 -4.77 10.89
N TYR A 248 -5.76 -5.59 11.92
CA TYR A 248 -6.91 -5.76 12.81
C TYR A 248 -6.46 -6.01 14.26
N GLY A 249 -7.43 -5.92 15.18
CA GLY A 249 -7.16 -5.85 16.62
C GLY A 249 -6.50 -4.53 17.03
N GLU A 250 -6.12 -4.44 18.30
CA GLU A 250 -5.51 -3.25 18.87
C GLU A 250 -4.00 -3.40 19.02
N SER A 251 -3.24 -2.41 18.54
CA SER A 251 -1.81 -2.28 18.85
C SER A 251 -1.65 -1.52 20.17
N GLN A 252 -1.05 -2.17 21.17
CA GLN A 252 -0.61 -1.50 22.39
C GLN A 252 0.74 -0.80 22.14
N LYS A 253 0.65 0.45 21.67
CA LYS A 253 1.81 1.30 21.45
C LYS A 253 2.49 1.60 22.78
N LEU A 254 3.81 1.45 22.82
CA LEU A 254 4.60 1.98 23.92
C LEU A 254 4.60 3.52 23.83
N THR A 255 3.86 4.19 24.71
CA THR A 255 4.02 5.61 24.99
C THR A 255 5.27 5.81 25.84
N LYS A 256 6.45 5.75 25.21
CA LYS A 256 7.72 6.13 25.88
C LYS A 256 7.83 7.65 25.88
N ASN A 257 7.63 8.26 27.06
CA ASN A 257 8.07 9.62 27.42
C ASN A 257 7.69 10.78 26.47
N GLY A 258 6.63 10.64 25.66
CA GLY A 258 6.15 11.68 24.74
C GLY A 258 7.07 12.00 23.53
N LYS A 259 8.22 11.33 23.41
CA LYS A 259 9.20 11.55 22.33
C LYS A 259 8.93 10.74 21.07
N ILE A 260 8.01 9.78 21.14
CA ILE A 260 7.65 8.91 20.02
C ILE A 260 6.25 9.29 19.56
N ARG A 261 6.14 9.64 18.27
CA ARG A 261 4.88 9.89 17.59
C ARG A 261 4.66 8.81 16.54
N TYR A 262 3.50 8.20 16.56
CA TYR A 262 3.15 7.13 15.62
C TYR A 262 2.26 7.70 14.52
N CYS A 263 2.70 7.63 13.27
CA CYS A 263 2.00 8.21 12.13
C CYS A 263 1.74 7.16 11.04
N GLY A 264 0.74 7.43 10.19
CA GLY A 264 0.44 6.63 9.02
C GLY A 264 -0.08 5.24 9.34
N ARG A 265 -0.26 4.43 8.29
CA ARG A 265 -0.92 3.12 8.36
C ARG A 265 -0.34 2.17 9.40
N LEU A 266 0.98 1.91 9.34
CA LEU A 266 1.64 0.94 10.22
C LEU A 266 1.94 1.53 11.60
N GLY A 267 2.34 2.79 11.68
CA GLY A 267 2.56 3.44 12.97
C GLY A 267 1.26 3.59 13.75
N GLU A 268 0.18 4.00 13.08
CA GLU A 268 -1.12 4.16 13.74
C GLU A 268 -1.86 2.85 14.01
N TRP A 269 -1.47 1.77 13.33
CA TRP A 269 -2.20 0.51 13.24
C TRP A 269 -3.62 0.68 12.71
N LYS A 270 -3.75 1.38 11.57
CA LYS A 270 -5.04 1.66 10.91
C LYS A 270 -4.97 1.38 9.42
N ASN A 271 -6.05 0.85 8.85
CA ASN A 271 -6.14 0.61 7.40
C ASN A 271 -6.49 1.90 6.64
N LEU A 272 -5.52 2.78 6.49
CA LEU A 272 -5.70 4.06 5.81
C LEU A 272 -5.75 3.91 4.28
N THR A 273 -6.62 4.70 3.63
CA THR A 273 -6.55 5.00 2.19
C THR A 273 -5.33 5.88 1.87
N LEU A 274 -5.06 6.17 0.59
CA LEU A 274 -3.95 7.05 0.19
C LEU A 274 -4.15 8.47 0.76
N GLU A 275 -5.33 9.03 0.61
CA GLU A 275 -5.67 10.36 1.12
C GLU A 275 -5.61 10.42 2.65
N GLU A 276 -6.10 9.39 3.35
CA GLU A 276 -6.01 9.30 4.82
C GLU A 276 -4.57 9.16 5.30
N ALA A 277 -3.70 8.44 4.56
CA ALA A 277 -2.29 8.33 4.88
C ALA A 277 -1.53 9.65 4.72
N LEU A 278 -1.94 10.49 3.78
CA LEU A 278 -1.42 11.86 3.59
C LEU A 278 -1.93 12.81 4.68
N ILE A 279 -3.20 12.73 5.06
CA ILE A 279 -3.79 13.52 6.16
C ILE A 279 -3.13 13.14 7.49
N SER A 280 -2.94 11.84 7.76
CA SER A 280 -2.22 11.36 8.94
C SER A 280 -0.80 11.94 9.00
N ALA A 281 -0.11 12.07 7.86
CA ALA A 281 1.20 12.72 7.80
C ALA A 281 1.14 14.22 8.13
N GLN A 282 0.10 14.94 7.68
CA GLN A 282 -0.11 16.35 7.99
C GLN A 282 -0.42 16.59 9.47
N ASN A 283 -1.01 15.62 10.15
CA ASN A 283 -1.43 15.75 11.54
C ASN A 283 -0.34 15.33 12.55
N CYS A 284 0.78 14.76 12.12
CA CYS A 284 1.75 14.14 13.04
C CYS A 284 2.70 15.10 13.81
#